data_AF-A0A947J5S4-F1
#
_entry.id   AF-A0A947J5S4-F1
#
_cell.length_a   1.000
_cell.length_b   1.000
_cell.length_c   1.000
_cell.angle_alpha   90.00
_cell.angle_beta   90.00
_cell.angle_gamma   90.00
#
_symmetry.space_group_name_H-M   'P 1'
#
loop_
_entity.id
_entity.type
_entity.pdbx_description
1 polymer ?
#
loop_
_entity_poly.entity_id
_entity_poly.type
_entity_poly.pdbx_seq_one_letter_code
_entity_poly.pdbx_strand_id
1 'polypeptide(L)'
;MKINMPVTQTEYVLKETDSIVSKTDLKGIITYINEDFLRVSGFTKDELIGTSHNIVRHPDMPPEAFVDLWNSLKAGRPWTGMVKNRCKNGDYYWVLANATPIREGGNIIGYMSVRSKPSSMQIEATSNAYRLFKEGKASGMGIRDGQVVRTNLFSRMADMFKNLSIKSRLLSTFSFLLVLMLILGSMGIWNLKDSINSIAEEAEFFQAQRMANRVRNLIAENRTQAILAMQHDPASPTAKLHDHPISMHLDAIKENKAKIGEAIAELDKMNLHDGVREKVREAATAREAFVNEGLLPIVKHLQASNFVAAYELLIKKLNPLYTDVNDRTKDVVEAIVADTNLAQQNAEKRSQFMVTLTVTLLALAVIAAVISGIVLLRIIIRPLGNSIEIFKRIEEGNYNNQITVTHHNEIGRLLESLKSMQTKLGFDVAETKRVSDENLRIKIGLDNVSTGVMIADNARNIIYVNKSVVNILGKAEADIRK
;
A
#
# COMPACT_ATOMS: atom_id res chain seq x y z
N MET A 1 -45.29 3.74 8.99
CA MET A 1 -44.91 5.03 9.63
C MET A 1 -46.18 5.85 9.85
N LYS A 2 -46.26 6.68 10.89
CA LYS A 2 -47.39 7.61 11.11
C LYS A 2 -47.40 8.66 9.99
N ILE A 3 -48.54 8.82 9.31
CA ILE A 3 -48.76 9.83 8.26
C ILE A 3 -49.47 11.01 8.92
N ASN A 4 -48.91 12.21 8.80
CA ASN A 4 -49.50 13.42 9.36
C ASN A 4 -50.20 14.22 8.26
N MET A 5 -51.48 14.53 8.48
CA MET A 5 -52.36 15.30 7.60
C MET A 5 -53.01 16.45 8.40
N PRO A 6 -53.54 17.51 7.76
CA PRO A 6 -53.48 17.81 6.32
C PRO A 6 -52.08 18.28 5.88
N VAL A 7 -51.80 18.22 4.58
CA VAL A 7 -50.62 18.83 3.93
C VAL A 7 -51.05 19.77 2.81
N THR A 8 -50.45 20.94 2.72
CA THR A 8 -50.58 21.90 1.61
C THR A 8 -49.30 21.86 0.76
N GLN A 9 -49.30 22.55 -0.38
CA GLN A 9 -48.09 22.74 -1.21
C GLN A 9 -47.41 24.09 -0.97
N THR A 10 -47.76 24.76 0.12
CA THR A 10 -47.19 26.07 0.48
C THR A 10 -45.98 25.88 1.37
N GLU A 11 -44.84 26.45 0.95
CA GLU A 11 -43.62 26.46 1.74
C GLU A 11 -43.59 27.65 2.70
N TYR A 12 -43.32 27.38 3.99
CA TYR A 12 -42.82 28.35 4.93
C TYR A 12 -41.30 28.43 4.82
N VAL A 13 -40.79 29.53 4.28
CA VAL A 13 -39.35 29.76 4.12
C VAL A 13 -38.76 30.31 5.41
N LEU A 14 -37.79 29.59 5.99
CA LEU A 14 -37.07 30.05 7.18
C LEU A 14 -36.28 31.33 6.92
N LYS A 15 -36.13 32.17 7.95
CA LYS A 15 -35.20 33.31 7.93
C LYS A 15 -33.76 32.81 8.10
N GLU A 16 -32.79 33.59 7.63
CA GLU A 16 -31.37 33.26 7.81
C GLU A 16 -30.95 33.18 9.29
N THR A 17 -31.65 33.92 10.15
CA THR A 17 -31.43 33.95 11.60
C THR A 17 -32.19 32.85 12.34
N ASP A 18 -33.10 32.13 11.68
CA ASP A 18 -33.91 31.11 12.35
C ASP A 18 -33.04 29.91 12.73
N SER A 19 -33.11 29.52 13.99
CA SER A 19 -32.42 28.33 14.51
C SER A 19 -33.42 27.50 15.29
N ILE A 20 -33.99 26.48 14.65
CA ILE A 20 -35.00 25.64 15.27
C ILE A 20 -34.32 24.60 16.15
N VAL A 21 -34.66 24.59 17.44
CA VAL A 21 -34.06 23.69 18.42
C VAL A 21 -35.10 22.80 19.09
N SER A 22 -34.74 21.53 19.27
CA SER A 22 -35.49 20.61 20.12
C SER A 22 -34.58 19.64 20.85
N LYS A 23 -34.98 19.21 22.05
CA LYS A 23 -34.42 18.05 22.74
C LYS A 23 -35.47 16.97 22.89
N THR A 24 -35.03 15.72 22.90
CA THR A 24 -35.87 14.56 23.15
C THR A 24 -35.24 13.63 24.18
N ASP A 25 -36.06 12.79 24.77
CA ASP A 25 -35.59 11.58 25.47
C ASP A 25 -35.06 10.53 24.46
N LEU A 26 -34.68 9.36 24.98
CA LEU A 26 -34.21 8.22 24.18
C LEU A 26 -35.27 7.59 23.28
N LYS A 27 -36.56 7.81 23.56
CA LYS A 27 -37.70 7.33 22.76
C LYS A 27 -38.10 8.34 21.68
N GLY A 28 -37.44 9.49 21.61
CA GLY A 28 -37.76 10.57 20.66
C GLY A 28 -38.97 11.41 21.10
N ILE A 29 -39.32 11.38 22.37
CA ILE A 29 -40.35 12.23 22.99
C ILE A 29 -39.73 13.59 23.28
N ILE A 30 -40.37 14.66 22.82
CA ILE A 30 -39.89 16.04 22.96
C ILE A 30 -39.90 16.45 24.42
N THR A 31 -38.75 16.90 24.92
CA THR A 31 -38.55 17.40 26.29
C THR A 31 -38.26 18.90 26.33
N TYR A 32 -37.85 19.49 25.20
CA TYR A 32 -37.59 20.93 25.07
C TYR A 32 -37.78 21.38 23.62
N ILE A 33 -38.29 22.59 23.43
CA ILE A 33 -38.35 23.32 22.15
C ILE A 33 -38.04 24.80 22.39
N ASN A 34 -37.57 25.50 21.35
CA ASN A 34 -37.38 26.94 21.39
C ASN A 34 -38.51 27.70 20.65
N GLU A 35 -38.54 29.02 20.80
CA GLU A 35 -39.54 29.91 20.19
C GLU A 35 -39.58 29.83 18.66
N ASP A 36 -38.43 29.68 18.00
CA ASP A 36 -38.38 29.52 16.54
C ASP A 36 -39.12 28.25 16.10
N PHE A 37 -39.05 27.16 16.88
CA PHE A 37 -39.81 25.96 16.57
C PHE A 37 -41.31 26.20 16.69
N LEU A 38 -41.77 26.88 17.74
CA LEU A 38 -43.20 27.21 17.91
C LEU A 38 -43.70 28.08 16.76
N ARG A 39 -42.99 29.17 16.47
CA ARG A 39 -43.34 30.12 15.41
C ARG A 39 -43.38 29.47 14.02
N VAL A 40 -42.35 28.71 13.66
CA VAL A 40 -42.25 28.10 12.32
C VAL A 40 -43.26 26.96 12.17
N SER A 41 -43.40 26.11 13.19
CA SER A 41 -44.29 24.94 13.10
C SER A 41 -45.77 25.27 13.31
N GLY A 42 -46.09 26.38 13.98
CA GLY A 42 -47.46 26.78 14.33
C GLY A 42 -48.12 25.93 15.41
N PHE A 43 -47.38 25.03 16.05
CA PHE A 43 -47.85 24.28 17.23
C PHE A 43 -47.62 25.09 18.50
N THR A 44 -48.48 24.86 19.49
CA THR A 44 -48.27 25.37 20.84
C THR A 44 -47.29 24.48 21.61
N LYS A 45 -46.69 25.03 22.66
CA LYS A 45 -45.74 24.29 23.51
C LYS A 45 -46.39 23.03 24.12
N ASP A 46 -47.62 23.14 24.60
CA ASP A 46 -48.35 22.04 25.23
C ASP A 46 -48.69 20.90 24.26
N GLU A 47 -48.83 21.19 22.97
CA GLU A 47 -49.02 20.15 21.93
C GLU A 47 -47.72 19.40 21.61
N LEU A 48 -46.56 20.04 21.77
CA LEU A 48 -45.27 19.47 21.42
C LEU A 48 -44.60 18.74 22.58
N ILE A 49 -44.59 19.32 23.78
CA ILE A 49 -43.93 18.73 24.95
C ILE A 49 -44.60 17.41 25.33
N GLY A 50 -43.80 16.36 25.56
CA GLY A 50 -44.31 15.03 25.88
C GLY A 50 -44.80 14.23 24.67
N THR A 51 -44.79 14.82 23.46
CA THR A 51 -45.20 14.16 22.22
C THR A 51 -43.99 13.65 21.44
N SER A 52 -44.17 12.59 20.64
CA SER A 52 -43.12 12.12 19.72
C SER A 52 -42.78 13.18 18.68
N HIS A 53 -41.49 13.39 18.42
CA HIS A 53 -41.01 14.35 17.42
C HIS A 53 -41.53 14.06 16.00
N ASN A 54 -42.07 12.86 15.73
CA ASN A 54 -42.68 12.56 14.44
C ASN A 54 -43.94 13.39 14.13
N ILE A 55 -44.52 14.16 15.07
CA ILE A 55 -45.71 15.00 14.85
C ILE A 55 -45.52 16.03 13.72
N VAL A 56 -44.30 16.54 13.53
CA VAL A 56 -43.96 17.51 12.48
C VAL A 56 -43.45 16.84 11.20
N ARG A 57 -43.42 15.51 11.11
CA ARG A 57 -42.90 14.81 9.93
C ARG A 57 -43.79 15.05 8.71
N HIS A 58 -43.18 15.41 7.58
CA HIS A 58 -43.86 15.48 6.29
C HIS A 58 -44.00 14.08 5.64
N PRO A 59 -45.15 13.72 5.04
CA PRO A 59 -45.35 12.44 4.34
C PRO A 59 -44.43 12.18 3.14
N ASP A 60 -43.88 13.23 2.53
CA ASP A 60 -42.92 13.11 1.41
C ASP A 60 -41.52 12.65 1.83
N MET A 61 -41.22 12.64 3.13
CA MET A 61 -39.90 12.21 3.58
C MET A 61 -39.74 10.70 3.40
N PRO A 62 -38.68 10.23 2.71
CA PRO A 62 -38.44 8.80 2.53
C PRO A 62 -38.13 8.14 3.87
N PRO A 63 -38.69 6.95 4.17
CA PRO A 63 -38.41 6.22 5.40
C PRO A 63 -36.91 5.99 5.65
N GLU A 64 -36.13 5.79 4.58
CA GLU A 64 -34.69 5.54 4.58
C GLU A 64 -33.92 6.67 5.26
N ALA A 65 -34.34 7.94 5.09
CA ALA A 65 -33.68 9.07 5.74
C ALA A 65 -33.80 9.02 7.26
N PHE A 66 -34.94 8.53 7.78
CA PHE A 66 -35.12 8.36 9.22
C PHE A 66 -34.45 7.09 9.76
N VAL A 67 -34.41 6.01 8.96
CA VAL A 67 -33.63 4.82 9.31
C VAL A 67 -32.16 5.20 9.50
N ASP A 68 -31.60 5.96 8.55
CA ASP A 68 -30.24 6.47 8.63
C ASP A 68 -30.01 7.41 9.84
N LEU A 69 -30.90 8.38 10.06
CA LEU A 69 -30.90 9.24 11.26
C LEU A 69 -30.79 8.43 12.55
N TRP A 70 -31.70 7.46 12.74
CA TRP A 70 -31.75 6.69 13.98
C TRP A 70 -30.58 5.73 14.12
N ASN A 71 -30.09 5.16 13.02
CA ASN A 71 -28.90 4.31 13.05
C ASN A 71 -27.67 5.12 13.53
N SER A 72 -27.47 6.34 13.04
CA SER A 72 -26.37 7.20 13.47
C SER A 72 -26.51 7.63 14.94
N LEU A 73 -27.68 8.12 15.33
CA LEU A 73 -27.93 8.58 16.70
C LEU A 73 -27.81 7.44 17.74
N LYS A 74 -28.32 6.25 17.44
CA LYS A 74 -28.20 5.07 18.32
C LYS A 74 -26.78 4.52 18.39
N ALA A 75 -25.99 4.69 17.32
CA ALA A 75 -24.55 4.43 17.34
C ALA A 75 -23.75 5.49 18.13
N GLY A 76 -24.43 6.50 18.69
CA GLY A 76 -23.79 7.57 19.46
C GLY A 76 -23.07 8.61 18.59
N ARG A 77 -23.39 8.67 17.30
CA ARG A 77 -22.81 9.57 16.29
C ARG A 77 -23.79 10.70 15.97
N PRO A 78 -23.32 11.91 15.62
CA PRO A 78 -24.18 12.95 15.11
C PRO A 78 -24.69 12.60 13.70
N TRP A 79 -25.78 13.21 13.29
CA TRP A 79 -26.36 13.05 11.97
C TRP A 79 -26.68 14.43 11.38
N THR A 80 -26.43 14.61 10.08
CA THR A 80 -26.86 15.81 9.36
C THR A 80 -27.50 15.48 8.06
N GLY A 81 -28.74 15.90 7.87
CA GLY A 81 -29.45 15.70 6.63
C GLY A 81 -30.55 16.72 6.42
N MET A 82 -31.04 16.74 5.20
CA MET A 82 -32.14 17.58 4.78
C MET A 82 -33.46 16.95 5.23
N VAL A 83 -34.32 17.73 5.89
CA VAL A 83 -35.60 17.24 6.40
C VAL A 83 -36.71 18.20 5.97
N LYS A 84 -37.73 17.64 5.33
CA LYS A 84 -39.01 18.32 5.09
C LYS A 84 -39.94 18.04 6.27
N ASN A 85 -40.39 19.09 6.92
CA ASN A 85 -41.34 19.03 8.02
C ASN A 85 -42.65 19.72 7.63
N ARG A 86 -43.70 19.45 8.40
CA ARG A 86 -45.06 19.94 8.24
C ARG A 86 -45.42 20.86 9.40
N CYS A 87 -46.01 22.01 9.10
CA CYS A 87 -46.64 22.93 10.04
C CYS A 87 -48.01 22.41 10.48
N LYS A 88 -48.55 22.91 11.59
CA LYS A 88 -49.86 22.53 12.12
C LYS A 88 -50.98 22.69 11.08
N ASN A 89 -51.00 23.82 10.38
CA ASN A 89 -51.96 24.18 9.33
C ASN A 89 -51.82 23.35 8.04
N GLY A 90 -50.76 22.56 7.90
CA GLY A 90 -50.49 21.71 6.75
C GLY A 90 -49.40 22.21 5.81
N ASP A 91 -48.95 23.46 5.93
CA ASP A 91 -47.80 23.97 5.18
C ASP A 91 -46.53 23.16 5.48
N TYR A 92 -45.47 23.35 4.71
CA TYR A 92 -44.20 22.64 4.93
C TYR A 92 -43.01 23.58 5.02
N TYR A 93 -41.93 23.10 5.63
CA TYR A 93 -40.66 23.83 5.67
C TYR A 93 -39.49 22.86 5.55
N TRP A 94 -38.44 23.30 4.88
CA TRP A 94 -37.18 22.59 4.77
C TRP A 94 -36.20 23.05 5.83
N VAL A 95 -35.48 22.09 6.41
CA VAL A 95 -34.38 22.36 7.33
C VAL A 95 -33.17 21.52 6.97
N LEU A 96 -31.99 22.08 7.20
CA LEU A 96 -30.78 21.29 7.39
C LEU A 96 -30.69 20.94 8.87
N ALA A 97 -30.99 19.68 9.20
CA ALA A 97 -31.03 19.23 10.59
C ALA A 97 -29.68 18.66 11.01
N ASN A 98 -29.11 19.17 12.10
CA ASN A 98 -27.98 18.59 12.80
C ASN A 98 -28.49 17.97 14.10
N ALA A 99 -28.51 16.64 14.18
CA ALA A 99 -28.93 15.91 15.37
C ALA A 99 -27.72 15.28 16.06
N THR A 100 -27.63 15.39 17.38
CA THR A 100 -26.54 14.85 18.19
C THR A 100 -27.04 14.19 19.47
N PRO A 101 -26.44 13.07 19.92
CA PRO A 101 -26.73 12.50 21.23
C PRO A 101 -26.31 13.43 22.37
N ILE A 102 -27.19 13.58 23.37
CA ILE A 102 -26.89 14.28 24.62
C ILE A 102 -26.35 13.26 25.62
N ARG A 103 -25.20 13.56 26.22
CA ARG A 103 -24.55 12.68 27.20
C ARG A 103 -24.49 13.30 28.59
N GLU A 104 -24.73 12.49 29.60
CA GLU A 104 -24.56 12.80 31.02
C GLU A 104 -23.92 11.58 31.72
N GLY A 105 -22.84 11.80 32.47
CA GLY A 105 -22.07 10.70 33.07
C GLY A 105 -21.53 9.67 32.07
N GLY A 106 -21.33 10.06 30.80
CA GLY A 106 -20.90 9.17 29.71
C GLY A 106 -22.02 8.43 28.97
N ASN A 107 -23.22 8.34 29.56
CA ASN A 107 -24.38 7.68 28.96
C ASN A 107 -25.18 8.64 28.08
N ILE A 108 -25.75 8.13 26.99
CA ILE A 108 -26.69 8.90 26.17
C ILE A 108 -28.02 8.95 26.93
N ILE A 109 -28.52 10.16 27.20
CA ILE A 109 -29.78 10.39 27.94
C ILE A 109 -30.90 10.91 27.04
N GLY A 110 -30.57 11.30 25.80
CA GLY A 110 -31.51 11.88 24.87
C GLY A 110 -30.80 12.38 23.61
N TYR A 111 -31.54 13.13 22.80
CA TYR A 111 -31.03 13.69 21.55
C TYR A 111 -31.35 15.17 21.47
N MET A 112 -30.47 15.94 20.84
CA MET A 112 -30.69 17.34 20.53
C MET A 112 -30.62 17.53 19.03
N SER A 113 -31.50 18.36 18.48
CA SER A 113 -31.41 18.77 17.08
C SER A 113 -31.44 20.28 16.96
N VAL A 114 -30.45 20.82 16.24
CA VAL A 114 -30.38 22.21 15.81
C VAL A 114 -30.56 22.23 14.30
N ARG A 115 -31.48 23.06 13.82
CA ARG A 115 -31.95 23.09 12.44
C ARG A 115 -31.86 24.50 11.90
N SER A 116 -31.17 24.66 10.77
CA SER A 116 -31.01 25.94 10.09
C SER A 116 -31.70 25.94 8.74
N LYS A 117 -31.84 27.14 8.17
CA LYS A 117 -32.29 27.31 6.79
C LYS A 117 -31.32 26.63 5.82
N PRO A 118 -31.79 25.73 4.94
CA PRO A 118 -30.98 25.17 3.88
C PRO A 118 -30.92 26.10 2.66
N SER A 119 -29.90 25.92 1.81
CA SER A 119 -29.81 26.66 0.55
C SER A 119 -30.81 26.12 -0.48
N SER A 120 -31.25 26.97 -1.41
CA SER A 120 -32.17 26.55 -2.49
C SER A 120 -31.62 25.38 -3.31
N MET A 121 -30.30 25.36 -3.55
CA MET A 121 -29.62 24.26 -4.23
C MET A 121 -29.70 22.94 -3.46
N GLN A 122 -29.58 22.98 -2.12
CA GLN A 122 -29.75 21.80 -1.28
C GLN A 122 -31.19 21.28 -1.32
N ILE A 123 -32.17 22.19 -1.29
CA ILE A 123 -33.60 21.84 -1.38
C ILE A 123 -33.89 21.16 -2.71
N GLU A 124 -33.46 21.74 -3.84
CA GLU A 124 -33.71 21.20 -5.17
C GLU A 124 -33.08 19.81 -5.36
N ALA A 125 -31.79 19.68 -5.03
CA ALA A 125 -31.06 18.42 -5.15
C ALA A 125 -31.70 17.31 -4.28
N THR A 126 -32.08 17.65 -3.05
CA THR A 126 -32.70 16.68 -2.13
C THR A 126 -34.11 16.33 -2.55
N SER A 127 -34.92 17.30 -2.97
CA SER A 127 -36.30 17.07 -3.39
C SER A 127 -36.37 16.07 -4.55
N ASN A 128 -35.50 16.24 -5.55
CA ASN A 128 -35.38 15.32 -6.67
C ASN A 128 -34.99 13.90 -6.22
N ALA A 129 -33.98 13.79 -5.35
CA ALA A 129 -33.53 12.50 -4.85
C ALA A 129 -34.60 11.80 -3.99
N TYR A 130 -35.22 12.50 -3.05
CA TYR A 130 -36.24 11.95 -2.15
C TYR A 130 -37.50 11.53 -2.91
N ARG A 131 -37.86 12.24 -3.98
CA ARG A 131 -38.91 11.79 -4.90
C ARG A 131 -38.60 10.42 -5.51
N LEU A 132 -37.37 10.17 -5.95
CA LEU A 132 -36.96 8.87 -6.49
C LEU A 132 -37.06 7.75 -5.45
N PHE A 133 -36.70 8.02 -4.19
CA PHE A 133 -36.89 7.05 -3.10
C PHE A 133 -38.37 6.76 -2.86
N LYS A 134 -39.21 7.80 -2.79
CA LYS A 134 -40.66 7.67 -2.59
C LYS A 134 -41.34 6.89 -3.73
N GLU A 135 -40.92 7.11 -4.97
CA GLU A 135 -41.45 6.41 -6.15
C GLU A 135 -40.89 4.99 -6.33
N GLY A 136 -39.99 4.52 -5.46
CA GLY A 136 -39.34 3.20 -5.61
C GLY A 136 -38.35 3.11 -6.77
N LYS A 137 -37.97 4.25 -7.37
CA LYS A 137 -37.05 4.34 -8.53
C LYS A 137 -35.60 4.60 -8.12
N ALA A 138 -35.29 4.60 -6.82
CA ALA A 138 -33.95 4.85 -6.29
C ALA A 138 -33.00 3.64 -6.36
N SER A 139 -33.12 2.78 -7.37
CA SER A 139 -32.25 1.60 -7.51
C SER A 139 -30.78 2.01 -7.65
N GLY A 140 -29.90 1.36 -6.90
CA GLY A 140 -28.48 1.72 -6.84
C GLY A 140 -28.16 3.01 -6.07
N MET A 141 -29.12 3.56 -5.32
CA MET A 141 -28.93 4.66 -4.38
C MET A 141 -29.27 4.24 -2.95
N GLY A 142 -28.78 5.00 -1.98
CA GLY A 142 -29.08 4.84 -0.56
C GLY A 142 -28.86 6.16 0.17
N ILE A 143 -29.36 6.27 1.40
CA ILE A 143 -29.08 7.41 2.28
C ILE A 143 -28.11 6.94 3.36
N ARG A 144 -26.98 7.64 3.50
CA ARG A 144 -25.95 7.37 4.51
C ARG A 144 -25.47 8.68 5.11
N ASP A 145 -25.51 8.77 6.44
CA ASP A 145 -25.13 9.95 7.23
C ASP A 145 -25.77 11.25 6.71
N GLY A 146 -27.03 11.12 6.29
CA GLY A 146 -27.91 12.16 5.76
C GLY A 146 -27.65 12.60 4.32
N GLN A 147 -26.72 11.93 3.62
CA GLN A 147 -26.43 12.17 2.21
C GLN A 147 -26.94 11.05 1.31
N VAL A 148 -27.38 11.42 0.10
CA VAL A 148 -27.74 10.45 -0.94
C VAL A 148 -26.47 9.95 -1.62
N VAL A 149 -26.20 8.65 -1.51
CA VAL A 149 -25.00 7.99 -2.03
C VAL A 149 -25.35 6.90 -3.02
N ARG A 150 -24.43 6.61 -3.95
CA ARG A 150 -24.55 5.46 -4.85
C ARG A 150 -24.16 4.17 -4.13
N THR A 151 -24.90 3.10 -4.33
CA THR A 151 -24.73 1.80 -3.63
C THR A 151 -24.16 0.68 -4.50
N ASN A 152 -23.61 1.02 -5.68
CA ASN A 152 -23.02 0.07 -6.62
C ASN A 152 -21.70 -0.55 -6.11
N LEU A 153 -21.23 -1.62 -6.77
CA LEU A 153 -20.06 -2.38 -6.32
C LEU A 153 -18.78 -1.52 -6.27
N PHE A 154 -18.58 -0.65 -7.25
CA PHE A 154 -17.42 0.24 -7.32
C PHE A 154 -17.41 1.27 -6.19
N SER A 155 -18.57 1.86 -5.85
CA SER A 155 -18.68 2.79 -4.72
C SER A 155 -18.42 2.08 -3.39
N ARG A 156 -18.87 0.83 -3.23
CA ARG A 156 -18.56 0.03 -2.03
C ARG A 156 -17.07 -0.24 -1.88
N MET A 157 -16.36 -0.55 -2.96
CA MET A 157 -14.90 -0.71 -2.92
C MET A 157 -14.21 0.60 -2.58
N ALA A 158 -14.59 1.70 -3.21
CA ALA A 158 -14.03 3.03 -2.91
C ALA A 158 -14.27 3.42 -1.44
N ASP A 159 -15.47 3.16 -0.91
CA ASP A 159 -15.81 3.40 0.49
C ASP A 159 -14.97 2.54 1.45
N MET A 160 -14.65 1.30 1.07
CA MET A 160 -13.79 0.43 1.85
C MET A 160 -12.39 1.05 2.04
N PHE A 161 -11.76 1.52 0.95
CA PHE A 161 -10.45 2.19 1.02
C PHE A 161 -10.49 3.52 1.79
N LYS A 162 -11.58 4.28 1.63
CA LYS A 162 -11.83 5.52 2.37
C LYS A 162 -11.95 5.29 3.88
N ASN A 163 -12.58 4.20 4.30
CA ASN A 163 -12.82 3.90 5.70
C ASN A 163 -11.72 3.08 6.37
N LEU A 164 -10.62 2.77 5.68
CA LEU A 164 -9.45 2.16 6.30
C LEU A 164 -8.92 3.04 7.45
N SER A 165 -8.68 2.39 8.59
CA SER A 165 -7.98 2.98 9.73
C SER A 165 -6.60 3.50 9.33
N ILE A 166 -6.10 4.50 10.05
CA ILE A 166 -4.73 5.00 9.87
C ILE A 166 -3.72 3.85 10.07
N LYS A 167 -3.94 2.99 11.08
CA LYS A 167 -3.12 1.80 11.34
C LYS A 167 -3.07 0.86 10.13
N SER A 168 -4.23 0.53 9.55
CA SER A 168 -4.29 -0.39 8.40
C SER A 168 -3.61 0.20 7.18
N ARG A 169 -3.75 1.51 6.95
CA ARG A 169 -3.06 2.21 5.86
C ARG A 169 -1.54 2.10 6.02
N LEU A 170 -1.01 2.46 7.19
CA LEU A 170 0.41 2.38 7.50
C LEU A 170 0.94 0.94 7.36
N LEU A 171 0.26 -0.05 7.95
CA LEU A 171 0.65 -1.45 7.83
C LEU A 171 0.64 -1.94 6.39
N SER A 172 -0.38 -1.58 5.60
CA SER A 172 -0.46 -1.99 4.19
C SER A 172 0.68 -1.38 3.36
N THR A 173 1.04 -0.11 3.59
CA THR A 173 2.16 0.53 2.91
C THR A 173 3.51 -0.06 3.32
N PHE A 174 3.74 -0.29 4.61
CA PHE A 174 4.99 -0.91 5.07
C PHE A 174 5.13 -2.35 4.62
N SER A 175 4.03 -3.12 4.63
CA SER A 175 4.02 -4.50 4.14
C SER A 175 4.32 -4.55 2.64
N PHE A 176 3.73 -3.64 1.86
CA PHE A 176 4.00 -3.52 0.43
C PHE A 176 5.49 -3.22 0.16
N LEU A 177 6.08 -2.27 0.89
CA LEU A 177 7.51 -1.95 0.77
C LEU A 177 8.40 -3.12 1.20
N LEU A 178 8.04 -3.84 2.27
CA LEU A 178 8.77 -5.01 2.74
C LEU A 178 8.77 -6.12 1.69
N VAL A 179 7.62 -6.41 1.06
CA VAL A 179 7.53 -7.40 -0.01
C VAL A 179 8.40 -7.02 -1.20
N LEU A 180 8.41 -5.74 -1.60
CA LEU A 180 9.30 -5.26 -2.66
C LEU A 180 10.79 -5.45 -2.30
N MET A 181 11.17 -5.14 -1.06
CA MET A 181 12.54 -5.37 -0.58
C MET A 181 12.91 -6.87 -0.59
N LEU A 182 12.00 -7.75 -0.18
CA LEU A 182 12.24 -9.19 -0.18
C LEU A 182 12.40 -9.74 -1.60
N ILE A 183 11.61 -9.27 -2.56
CA ILE A 183 11.73 -9.66 -3.97
C ILE A 183 13.10 -9.22 -4.51
N LEU A 184 13.46 -7.94 -4.35
CA LEU A 184 14.74 -7.40 -4.82
C LEU A 184 15.94 -8.09 -4.14
N GLY A 185 15.85 -8.32 -2.83
CA GLY A 185 16.89 -9.03 -2.07
C GLY A 185 17.07 -10.47 -2.52
N SER A 186 15.96 -11.19 -2.74
CA SER A 186 15.98 -12.58 -3.24
C SER A 186 16.56 -12.66 -4.64
N MET A 187 16.20 -11.73 -5.53
CA MET A 187 16.77 -11.62 -6.86
C MET A 187 18.28 -11.34 -6.81
N GLY A 188 18.73 -10.45 -5.93
CA GLY A 188 20.15 -10.17 -5.73
C GLY A 188 20.94 -11.40 -5.29
N ILE A 189 20.44 -12.15 -4.31
CA ILE A 189 21.06 -13.41 -3.85
C ILE A 189 21.10 -14.45 -4.98
N TRP A 190 20.01 -14.58 -5.73
CA TRP A 190 19.94 -15.52 -6.85
C TRP A 190 20.96 -15.17 -7.95
N ASN A 191 21.09 -13.88 -8.29
CA ASN A 191 22.07 -13.40 -9.27
C ASN A 191 23.52 -13.63 -8.81
N LEU A 192 23.82 -13.42 -7.53
CA LEU A 192 25.13 -13.73 -6.95
C LEU A 192 25.43 -15.22 -7.03
N LYS A 193 24.46 -16.08 -6.69
CA LYS A 193 24.61 -17.53 -6.78
C LYS A 193 24.85 -17.99 -8.22
N ASP A 194 24.11 -17.44 -9.18
CA ASP A 194 24.29 -17.74 -10.60
C ASP A 194 25.67 -17.33 -11.10
N SER A 195 26.16 -16.16 -10.68
CA SER A 195 27.50 -15.66 -11.01
C SER A 195 28.62 -16.53 -10.43
N ILE A 196 28.45 -17.03 -9.19
CA ILE A 196 29.41 -17.96 -8.57
C ILE A 196 29.42 -19.29 -9.34
N ASN A 197 28.25 -19.80 -9.73
CA ASN A 197 28.15 -21.05 -10.48
C ASN A 197 28.80 -20.93 -11.87
N SER A 198 28.64 -19.80 -12.57
CA SER A 198 29.29 -19.61 -13.87
C SER A 198 30.82 -19.56 -13.77
N ILE A 199 31.36 -19.00 -12.69
CA ILE A 199 32.82 -19.02 -12.43
C ILE A 199 33.31 -20.44 -12.14
N ALA A 200 32.52 -21.22 -11.39
CA ALA A 200 32.85 -22.62 -11.12
C ALA A 200 32.85 -23.46 -12.41
N GLU A 201 31.88 -23.24 -13.29
CA GLU A 201 31.80 -23.88 -14.61
C GLU A 201 33.00 -23.51 -15.50
N GLU A 202 33.39 -22.23 -15.52
CA GLU A 202 34.58 -21.74 -16.22
C GLU A 202 35.86 -22.44 -15.73
N ALA A 203 35.99 -22.67 -14.42
CA ALA A 203 37.14 -23.37 -13.85
C ALA A 203 37.24 -24.83 -14.33
N GLU A 204 36.10 -25.53 -14.50
CA GLU A 204 36.07 -26.89 -15.06
C GLU A 204 36.53 -26.90 -16.53
N PHE A 205 36.09 -25.93 -17.34
CA PHE A 205 36.51 -25.80 -18.73
C PHE A 205 38.01 -25.55 -18.88
N PHE A 206 38.59 -24.67 -18.05
CA PHE A 206 40.04 -24.47 -18.02
C PHE A 206 40.79 -25.75 -17.66
N GLN A 207 40.26 -26.56 -16.75
CA GLN A 207 40.85 -27.85 -16.42
C GLN A 207 40.80 -28.82 -17.62
N ALA A 208 39.67 -28.90 -18.31
CA ALA A 208 39.52 -29.71 -19.52
C ALA A 208 40.51 -29.28 -20.61
N GLN A 209 40.63 -27.98 -20.87
CA GLN A 209 41.56 -27.44 -21.86
C GLN A 209 43.02 -27.76 -21.50
N ARG A 210 43.40 -27.69 -20.23
CA ARG A 210 44.75 -28.08 -19.77
C ARG A 210 45.02 -29.56 -20.01
N MET A 211 44.05 -30.44 -19.73
CA MET A 211 44.20 -31.87 -19.95
C MET A 211 44.30 -32.21 -21.44
N ALA A 212 43.46 -31.62 -22.29
CA ALA A 212 43.52 -31.83 -23.73
C ALA A 212 44.87 -31.39 -24.33
N ASN A 213 45.40 -30.23 -23.90
CA ASN A 213 46.73 -29.79 -24.31
C ASN A 213 47.85 -30.71 -23.80
N ARG A 214 47.73 -31.23 -22.57
CA ARG A 214 48.68 -32.21 -22.03
C ARG A 214 48.71 -33.49 -22.86
N VAL A 215 47.55 -34.02 -23.24
CA VAL A 215 47.44 -35.19 -24.13
C VAL A 215 48.14 -34.93 -25.46
N ARG A 216 47.82 -33.82 -26.13
CA ARG A 216 48.43 -33.44 -27.41
C ARG A 216 49.95 -33.34 -27.33
N ASN A 217 50.47 -32.66 -26.30
CA ASN A 217 51.91 -32.49 -26.10
C ASN A 217 52.64 -33.82 -25.86
N LEU A 218 52.07 -34.70 -25.03
CA LEU A 218 52.64 -36.02 -24.75
C LEU A 218 52.63 -36.94 -25.98
N ILE A 219 51.64 -36.81 -26.88
CA ILE A 219 51.61 -37.55 -28.14
C ILE A 219 52.73 -37.07 -29.09
N ALA A 220 52.93 -35.74 -29.18
CA ALA A 220 54.05 -35.16 -29.91
C ALA A 220 55.40 -35.61 -29.33
N GLU A 221 55.51 -35.63 -28.01
CA GLU A 221 56.71 -36.10 -27.32
C GLU A 221 56.99 -37.57 -27.60
N ASN A 222 55.97 -38.45 -27.60
CA ASN A 222 56.14 -39.86 -27.96
C ASN A 222 56.73 -40.07 -29.35
N ARG A 223 56.28 -39.29 -30.34
CA ARG A 223 56.86 -39.33 -31.69
C ARG A 223 58.32 -38.87 -31.66
N THR A 224 58.62 -37.78 -30.96
CA THR A 224 60.00 -37.27 -30.81
C THR A 224 60.91 -38.30 -30.14
N GLN A 225 60.46 -38.93 -29.05
CA GLN A 225 61.22 -39.98 -28.35
C GLN A 225 61.46 -41.20 -29.25
N ALA A 226 60.48 -41.58 -30.09
CA ALA A 226 60.66 -42.67 -31.06
C ALA A 226 61.72 -42.32 -32.13
N ILE A 227 61.75 -41.07 -32.60
CA ILE A 227 62.76 -40.59 -33.55
C ILE A 227 64.14 -40.53 -32.91
N LEU A 228 64.24 -40.02 -31.67
CA LEU A 228 65.50 -39.96 -30.92
C LEU A 228 66.05 -41.37 -30.64
N ALA A 229 65.20 -42.32 -30.27
CA ALA A 229 65.59 -43.71 -30.06
C ALA A 229 66.22 -44.35 -31.31
N MET A 230 65.82 -43.94 -32.52
CA MET A 230 66.40 -44.43 -33.77
C MET A 230 67.82 -43.87 -34.04
N GLN A 231 68.24 -42.80 -33.38
CA GLN A 231 69.60 -42.26 -33.49
C GLN A 231 70.64 -43.14 -32.78
N HIS A 232 70.19 -44.05 -31.92
CA HIS A 232 71.01 -45.06 -31.25
C HIS A 232 71.35 -46.27 -32.13
N ASP A 233 71.11 -46.21 -33.45
CA ASP A 233 71.46 -47.27 -34.40
C ASP A 233 72.98 -47.54 -34.39
N PRO A 234 73.47 -48.72 -33.97
CA PRO A 234 74.89 -49.03 -33.91
C PRO A 234 75.62 -48.91 -35.26
N ALA A 235 74.89 -48.99 -36.38
CA ALA A 235 75.44 -48.79 -37.72
C ALA A 235 75.74 -47.31 -38.03
N SER A 236 75.17 -46.37 -37.27
CA SER A 236 75.40 -44.93 -37.44
C SER A 236 76.72 -44.50 -36.78
N PRO A 237 77.60 -43.74 -37.46
CA PRO A 237 78.80 -43.16 -36.85
C PRO A 237 78.51 -42.27 -35.64
N THR A 238 77.32 -41.65 -35.59
CA THR A 238 76.92 -40.72 -34.51
C THR A 238 76.34 -41.42 -33.29
N ALA A 239 76.01 -42.71 -33.34
CA ALA A 239 75.38 -43.41 -32.22
C ALA A 239 76.26 -43.43 -30.96
N LYS A 240 77.60 -43.43 -31.13
CA LYS A 240 78.57 -43.36 -30.03
C LYS A 240 78.63 -41.98 -29.34
N LEU A 241 77.98 -40.96 -29.90
CA LEU A 241 77.94 -39.61 -29.34
C LEU A 241 76.84 -39.46 -28.26
N HIS A 242 75.92 -40.42 -28.14
CA HIS A 242 74.92 -40.42 -27.08
C HIS A 242 75.54 -40.84 -25.74
N ASP A 243 75.19 -40.14 -24.65
CA ASP A 243 75.68 -40.33 -23.28
C ASP A 243 74.71 -41.11 -22.38
N HIS A 244 73.62 -41.60 -22.94
CA HIS A 244 72.55 -42.32 -22.25
C HIS A 244 72.12 -43.55 -23.05
N PRO A 245 71.51 -44.56 -22.40
CA PRO A 245 71.00 -45.74 -23.10
C PRO A 245 69.70 -45.44 -23.86
N ILE A 246 69.47 -46.19 -24.95
CA ILE A 246 68.19 -46.16 -25.70
C ILE A 246 66.96 -46.41 -24.82
N SER A 247 67.12 -47.17 -23.72
CA SER A 247 66.04 -47.44 -22.77
C SER A 247 65.44 -46.17 -22.18
N MET A 248 66.21 -45.09 -22.01
CA MET A 248 65.69 -43.80 -21.55
C MET A 248 64.52 -43.31 -22.42
N HIS A 249 64.66 -43.38 -23.76
CA HIS A 249 63.61 -42.96 -24.69
C HIS A 249 62.41 -43.93 -24.68
N LEU A 250 62.67 -45.24 -24.59
CA LEU A 250 61.61 -46.25 -24.55
C LEU A 250 60.80 -46.18 -23.26
N ASP A 251 61.46 -45.89 -22.13
CA ASP A 251 60.82 -45.68 -20.83
C ASP A 251 60.00 -44.39 -20.82
N ALA A 252 60.50 -43.31 -21.42
CA ALA A 252 59.74 -42.06 -21.61
C ALA A 252 58.46 -42.30 -22.43
N ILE A 253 58.53 -43.09 -23.51
CA ILE A 253 57.34 -43.46 -24.30
C ILE A 253 56.32 -44.22 -23.45
N LYS A 254 56.78 -45.17 -22.63
CA LYS A 254 55.93 -45.95 -21.74
C LYS A 254 55.27 -45.07 -20.68
N GLU A 255 56.01 -44.16 -20.06
CA GLU A 255 55.51 -43.23 -19.05
C GLU A 255 54.49 -42.25 -19.65
N ASN A 256 54.81 -41.68 -20.81
CA ASN A 256 53.92 -40.77 -21.53
C ASN A 256 52.61 -41.45 -21.92
N LYS A 257 52.65 -42.72 -22.36
CA LYS A 257 51.44 -43.50 -22.61
C LYS A 257 50.54 -43.61 -21.38
N ALA A 258 51.11 -43.81 -20.19
CA ALA A 258 50.37 -43.85 -18.92
C ALA A 258 49.77 -42.48 -18.58
N LYS A 259 50.58 -41.41 -18.59
CA LYS A 259 50.13 -40.03 -18.33
C LYS A 259 49.01 -39.57 -19.29
N ILE A 260 49.07 -39.97 -20.55
CA ILE A 260 47.98 -39.70 -21.51
C ILE A 260 46.71 -40.45 -21.11
N GLY A 261 46.82 -41.71 -20.70
CA GLY A 261 45.66 -42.50 -20.25
C GLY A 261 44.98 -41.87 -19.03
N GLU A 262 45.77 -41.38 -18.07
CA GLU A 262 45.26 -40.65 -16.90
C GLU A 262 44.54 -39.37 -17.30
N ALA A 263 45.15 -38.53 -18.15
CA ALA A 263 44.55 -37.27 -18.59
C ALA A 263 43.24 -37.48 -19.39
N ILE A 264 43.15 -38.53 -20.21
CA ILE A 264 41.91 -38.89 -20.92
C ILE A 264 40.85 -39.37 -19.92
N ALA A 265 41.22 -40.21 -18.96
CA ALA A 265 40.29 -40.69 -17.93
C ALA A 265 39.78 -39.56 -17.02
N GLU A 266 40.57 -38.50 -16.81
CA GLU A 266 40.11 -37.28 -16.15
C GLU A 266 39.15 -36.48 -17.04
N LEU A 267 39.45 -36.31 -18.33
CA LEU A 267 38.56 -35.65 -19.29
C LEU A 267 37.20 -36.35 -19.39
N ASP A 268 37.17 -37.68 -19.40
CA ASP A 268 35.94 -38.47 -19.47
C ASP A 268 35.04 -38.31 -18.23
N LYS A 269 35.61 -37.91 -17.09
CA LYS A 269 34.85 -37.64 -15.85
C LYS A 269 34.28 -36.22 -15.80
N MET A 270 34.77 -35.31 -16.63
CA MET A 270 34.31 -33.92 -16.65
C MET A 270 32.96 -33.81 -17.36
N ASN A 271 32.16 -32.81 -16.98
CA ASN A 271 30.87 -32.56 -17.59
C ASN A 271 31.02 -31.80 -18.91
N LEU A 272 31.56 -32.48 -19.93
CA LEU A 272 31.75 -31.91 -21.27
C LEU A 272 30.45 -32.00 -22.09
N HIS A 273 30.13 -30.95 -22.84
CA HIS A 273 29.03 -30.94 -23.80
C HIS A 273 29.22 -32.00 -24.89
N ASP A 274 28.10 -32.47 -25.47
CA ASP A 274 28.09 -33.62 -26.40
C ASP A 274 29.02 -33.43 -27.61
N GLY A 275 29.12 -32.20 -28.13
CA GLY A 275 30.02 -31.88 -29.25
C GLY A 275 31.50 -32.08 -28.91
N VAL A 276 31.91 -31.73 -27.69
CA VAL A 276 33.29 -31.93 -27.21
C VAL A 276 33.54 -33.41 -26.95
N ARG A 277 32.58 -34.12 -26.34
CA ARG A 277 32.68 -35.54 -26.04
C ARG A 277 32.91 -36.38 -27.29
N GLU A 278 32.23 -36.04 -28.38
CA GLU A 278 32.41 -36.73 -29.66
C GLU A 278 33.84 -36.54 -30.20
N LYS A 279 34.38 -35.31 -30.13
CA LYS A 279 35.77 -35.05 -30.51
C LYS A 279 36.78 -35.79 -29.63
N VAL A 280 36.52 -35.91 -28.34
CA VAL A 280 37.35 -36.71 -27.42
C VAL A 280 37.37 -38.19 -27.85
N ARG A 281 36.23 -38.76 -28.25
CA ARG A 281 36.15 -40.14 -28.76
C ARG A 281 36.86 -40.34 -30.09
N GLU A 282 36.70 -39.41 -31.03
CA GLU A 282 37.44 -39.42 -32.31
C GLU A 282 38.96 -39.42 -32.04
N ALA A 283 39.42 -38.53 -31.15
CA ALA A 283 40.84 -38.42 -30.77
C ALA A 283 41.34 -39.67 -30.02
N ALA A 284 40.52 -40.26 -29.16
CA ALA A 284 40.85 -41.51 -28.47
C ALA A 284 41.05 -42.67 -29.46
N THR A 285 40.18 -42.78 -30.47
CA THR A 285 40.27 -43.80 -31.53
C THR A 285 41.54 -43.61 -32.37
N ALA A 286 41.82 -42.39 -32.82
CA ALA A 286 43.05 -42.07 -33.56
C ALA A 286 44.32 -42.35 -32.73
N ARG A 287 44.27 -42.09 -31.42
CA ARG A 287 45.35 -42.43 -30.50
C ARG A 287 45.58 -43.93 -30.41
N GLU A 288 44.52 -44.74 -30.32
CA GLU A 288 44.68 -46.20 -30.28
C GLU A 288 45.40 -46.72 -31.51
N ALA A 289 45.05 -46.22 -32.70
CA ALA A 289 45.76 -46.54 -33.94
C ALA A 289 47.23 -46.07 -33.88
N PHE A 290 47.49 -44.82 -33.49
CA PHE A 290 48.84 -44.28 -33.32
C PHE A 290 49.71 -45.14 -32.38
N VAL A 291 49.16 -45.59 -31.27
CA VAL A 291 49.88 -46.39 -30.27
C VAL A 291 50.09 -47.83 -30.76
N ASN A 292 49.02 -48.51 -31.19
CA ASN A 292 49.04 -49.95 -31.44
C ASN A 292 49.62 -50.31 -32.81
N GLU A 293 49.39 -49.48 -33.83
CA GLU A 293 49.85 -49.74 -35.20
C GLU A 293 51.15 -49.00 -35.55
N GLY A 294 51.48 -47.93 -34.82
CA GLY A 294 52.68 -47.14 -35.03
C GLY A 294 53.72 -47.33 -33.93
N LEU A 295 53.43 -46.81 -32.75
CA LEU A 295 54.41 -46.59 -31.69
C LEU A 295 54.93 -47.89 -31.06
N LEU A 296 54.04 -48.81 -30.65
CA LEU A 296 54.43 -50.07 -30.02
C LEU A 296 55.21 -51.01 -30.96
N PRO A 297 54.83 -51.17 -32.24
CA PRO A 297 55.64 -51.91 -33.21
C PRO A 297 57.06 -51.34 -33.35
N ILE A 298 57.22 -50.02 -33.42
CA ILE A 298 58.53 -49.35 -33.48
C ILE A 298 59.34 -49.64 -32.22
N VAL A 299 58.75 -49.50 -31.03
CA VAL A 299 59.40 -49.85 -29.75
C VAL A 299 59.89 -51.30 -29.75
N LYS A 300 59.06 -52.24 -30.23
CA LYS A 300 59.42 -53.66 -30.32
C LYS A 300 60.61 -53.91 -31.27
N HIS A 301 60.64 -53.24 -32.42
CA HIS A 301 61.76 -53.35 -33.37
C HIS A 301 63.05 -52.75 -32.82
N LEU A 302 62.97 -51.60 -32.13
CA LEU A 302 64.13 -50.97 -31.47
C LEU A 302 64.69 -51.83 -30.33
N GLN A 303 63.82 -52.46 -29.53
CA GLN A 303 64.23 -53.42 -28.49
C GLN A 303 64.93 -54.65 -29.07
N ALA A 304 64.54 -55.09 -30.27
CA ALA A 304 65.19 -56.18 -31.00
C ALA A 304 66.39 -55.73 -31.85
N SER A 305 66.85 -54.47 -31.69
CA SER A 305 67.94 -53.86 -32.47
C SER A 305 67.73 -53.87 -34.00
N ASN A 306 66.47 -53.91 -34.46
CA ASN A 306 66.11 -53.87 -35.87
C ASN A 306 65.71 -52.44 -36.29
N PHE A 307 66.71 -51.58 -36.48
CA PHE A 307 66.52 -50.15 -36.76
C PHE A 307 65.91 -49.87 -38.14
N VAL A 308 66.29 -50.64 -39.17
CA VAL A 308 65.76 -50.48 -40.54
C VAL A 308 64.23 -50.66 -40.57
N ALA A 309 63.72 -51.71 -39.92
CA ALA A 309 62.28 -51.94 -39.83
C ALA A 309 61.58 -50.83 -39.01
N ALA A 310 62.23 -50.30 -37.97
CA ALA A 310 61.69 -49.20 -37.18
C ALA A 310 61.57 -47.91 -38.02
N TYR A 311 62.58 -47.58 -38.84
CA TYR A 311 62.54 -46.44 -39.76
C TYR A 311 61.46 -46.60 -40.85
N GLU A 312 61.30 -47.81 -41.39
CA GLU A 312 60.24 -48.08 -42.37
C GLU A 312 58.86 -47.84 -41.77
N LEU A 313 58.62 -48.33 -40.55
CA LEU A 313 57.37 -48.10 -39.81
C LEU A 313 57.18 -46.63 -39.42
N LEU A 314 58.23 -45.89 -39.09
CA LEU A 314 58.15 -44.45 -38.83
C LEU A 314 57.55 -43.72 -40.03
N ILE A 315 58.08 -43.98 -41.22
CA ILE A 315 57.68 -43.29 -42.45
C ILE A 315 56.31 -43.76 -42.92
N LYS A 316 56.09 -45.07 -42.99
CA LYS A 316 54.86 -45.65 -43.58
C LYS A 316 53.67 -45.66 -42.64
N LYS A 317 53.87 -45.66 -41.33
CA LYS A 317 52.81 -45.82 -40.32
C LYS A 317 52.77 -44.68 -39.31
N LEU A 318 53.84 -44.49 -38.52
CA LEU A 318 53.80 -43.56 -37.38
C LEU A 318 53.58 -42.11 -37.81
N ASN A 319 54.22 -41.64 -38.89
CA ASN A 319 54.07 -40.27 -39.36
C ASN A 319 52.63 -39.95 -39.82
N PRO A 320 52.00 -40.74 -40.72
CA PRO A 320 50.59 -40.55 -41.06
C PRO A 320 49.65 -40.63 -39.85
N LEU A 321 49.86 -41.61 -38.97
CA LEU A 321 49.05 -41.78 -37.75
C LEU A 321 49.22 -40.61 -36.77
N TYR A 322 50.43 -40.03 -36.69
CA TYR A 322 50.70 -38.85 -35.88
C TYR A 322 49.95 -37.63 -36.41
N THR A 323 49.94 -37.41 -37.74
CA THR A 323 49.18 -36.31 -38.34
C THR A 323 47.70 -36.42 -37.99
N ASP A 324 47.10 -37.60 -38.18
CA ASP A 324 45.68 -37.80 -37.85
C ASP A 324 45.39 -37.56 -36.36
N VAL A 325 46.12 -38.20 -35.43
CA VAL A 325 45.87 -37.99 -33.99
C VAL A 325 46.17 -36.55 -33.53
N ASN A 326 47.16 -35.87 -34.12
CA ASN A 326 47.46 -34.47 -33.81
C ASN A 326 46.31 -33.56 -34.27
N ASP A 327 45.74 -33.81 -35.44
CA ASP A 327 44.60 -33.05 -35.95
C ASP A 327 43.35 -33.31 -35.09
N ARG A 328 43.06 -34.58 -34.74
CA ARG A 328 41.92 -34.90 -33.84
C ARG A 328 42.08 -34.30 -32.44
N THR A 329 43.28 -34.32 -31.88
CA THR A 329 43.53 -33.71 -30.54
C THR A 329 43.53 -32.19 -30.59
N LYS A 330 43.87 -31.57 -31.73
CA LYS A 330 43.65 -30.14 -31.98
C LYS A 330 42.15 -29.83 -32.03
N ASP A 331 41.36 -30.62 -32.74
CA ASP A 331 39.89 -30.46 -32.80
C ASP A 331 39.25 -30.51 -31.40
N VAL A 332 39.74 -31.37 -30.50
CA VAL A 332 39.29 -31.40 -29.09
C VAL A 332 39.56 -30.07 -28.38
N VAL A 333 40.77 -29.53 -28.48
CA VAL A 333 41.12 -28.25 -27.85
C VAL A 333 40.29 -27.11 -28.40
N GLU A 334 40.12 -27.06 -29.73
CA GLU A 334 39.30 -26.03 -30.39
C GLU A 334 37.82 -26.16 -30.01
N ALA A 335 37.29 -27.38 -29.89
CA ALA A 335 35.93 -27.63 -29.44
C ALA A 335 35.71 -27.15 -27.99
N ILE A 336 36.64 -27.45 -27.07
CA ILE A 336 36.55 -26.97 -25.67
C ILE A 336 36.56 -25.43 -25.63
N VAL A 337 37.44 -24.78 -26.38
CA VAL A 337 37.53 -23.31 -26.41
C VAL A 337 36.26 -22.69 -26.99
N ALA A 338 35.74 -23.23 -28.10
CA ALA A 338 34.52 -22.73 -28.72
C ALA A 338 33.31 -22.85 -27.78
N ASP A 339 33.20 -23.98 -27.09
CA ASP A 339 32.14 -24.27 -26.12
C ASP A 339 32.22 -23.34 -24.90
N THR A 340 33.42 -23.14 -24.36
CA THR A 340 33.68 -22.20 -23.24
C THR A 340 33.29 -20.77 -23.62
N ASN A 341 33.69 -20.30 -24.81
CA ASN A 341 33.34 -18.96 -25.28
C ASN A 341 31.82 -18.78 -25.45
N LEU A 342 31.12 -19.81 -25.92
CA LEU A 342 29.66 -19.78 -26.06
C LEU A 342 28.97 -19.74 -24.68
N ALA A 343 29.44 -20.57 -23.74
CA ALA A 343 28.94 -20.58 -22.36
C ALA A 343 29.15 -19.22 -21.68
N GLN A 344 30.33 -18.62 -21.83
CA GLN A 344 30.65 -17.30 -21.28
C GLN A 344 29.73 -16.21 -21.88
N GLN A 345 29.56 -16.16 -23.21
CA GLN A 345 28.67 -15.19 -23.85
C GLN A 345 27.22 -15.33 -23.37
N ASN A 346 26.76 -16.56 -23.17
CA ASN A 346 25.41 -16.83 -22.66
C ASN A 346 25.27 -16.41 -21.18
N ALA A 347 26.28 -16.69 -20.36
CA ALA A 347 26.34 -16.26 -18.97
C ALA A 347 26.37 -14.73 -18.85
N GLU A 348 27.17 -14.05 -19.69
CA GLU A 348 27.23 -12.59 -19.74
C GLU A 348 25.89 -11.96 -20.14
N LYS A 349 25.24 -12.48 -21.19
CA LYS A 349 23.89 -12.01 -21.58
C LYS A 349 22.87 -12.21 -20.47
N ARG A 350 22.88 -13.38 -19.82
CA ARG A 350 21.99 -13.68 -18.68
C ARG A 350 22.25 -12.75 -17.51
N SER A 351 23.51 -12.53 -17.15
CA SER A 351 23.93 -11.62 -16.08
C SER A 351 23.54 -10.16 -16.38
N GLN A 352 23.84 -9.66 -17.59
CA GLN A 352 23.46 -8.30 -18.01
C GLN A 352 21.94 -8.10 -17.99
N PHE A 353 21.17 -9.08 -18.47
CA PHE A 353 19.71 -9.03 -18.39
C PHE A 353 19.24 -8.97 -16.94
N MET A 354 19.75 -9.83 -16.08
CA MET A 354 19.37 -9.88 -14.66
C MET A 354 19.76 -8.62 -13.89
N VAL A 355 20.94 -8.05 -14.15
CA VAL A 355 21.38 -6.77 -13.58
C VAL A 355 20.47 -5.64 -14.05
N THR A 356 20.18 -5.56 -15.35
CA THR A 356 19.30 -4.53 -15.92
C THR A 356 17.89 -4.61 -15.33
N LEU A 357 17.33 -5.83 -15.25
CA LEU A 357 16.02 -6.08 -14.64
C LEU A 357 16.01 -5.66 -13.16
N THR A 358 17.04 -6.04 -12.40
CA THR A 358 17.14 -5.71 -10.96
C THR A 358 17.24 -4.20 -10.74
N VAL A 359 18.07 -3.49 -11.51
CA VAL A 359 18.20 -2.03 -11.44
C VAL A 359 16.89 -1.33 -11.83
N THR A 360 16.20 -1.81 -12.87
CA THR A 360 14.91 -1.27 -13.31
C THR A 360 13.85 -1.45 -12.23
N LEU A 361 13.74 -2.65 -11.66
CA LEU A 361 12.79 -2.93 -10.57
C LEU A 361 13.13 -2.13 -9.30
N LEU A 362 14.41 -1.92 -8.99
CA LEU A 362 14.83 -1.06 -7.90
C LEU A 362 14.37 0.39 -8.12
N ALA A 363 14.57 0.94 -9.32
CA ALA A 363 14.10 2.28 -9.66
C ALA A 363 12.57 2.40 -9.54
N LEU A 364 11.82 1.42 -10.05
CA LEU A 364 10.36 1.35 -9.91
C LEU A 364 9.92 1.23 -8.45
N ALA A 365 10.62 0.45 -7.63
CA ALA A 365 10.34 0.31 -6.20
C ALA A 365 10.55 1.62 -5.44
N VAL A 366 11.61 2.38 -5.76
CA VAL A 366 11.85 3.72 -5.19
C VAL A 366 10.74 4.69 -5.59
N ILE A 367 10.34 4.71 -6.86
CA ILE A 367 9.23 5.56 -7.34
C ILE A 367 7.93 5.18 -6.62
N ALA A 368 7.62 3.88 -6.52
CA ALA A 368 6.44 3.39 -5.82
C ALA A 368 6.46 3.78 -4.33
N ALA A 369 7.62 3.72 -3.68
CA ALA A 369 7.79 4.16 -2.29
C ALA A 369 7.51 5.65 -2.13
N VAL A 370 8.07 6.50 -2.99
CA VAL A 370 7.82 7.96 -2.97
C VAL A 370 6.35 8.27 -3.21
N ILE A 371 5.72 7.66 -4.21
CA ILE A 371 4.30 7.85 -4.51
C ILE A 371 3.44 7.43 -3.32
N SER A 372 3.71 6.24 -2.74
CA SER A 372 2.97 5.74 -1.58
C SER A 372 3.08 6.69 -0.38
N GLY A 373 4.28 7.25 -0.14
CA GLY A 373 4.53 8.25 0.89
C GLY A 373 3.73 9.53 0.66
N ILE A 374 3.75 10.10 -0.55
CA ILE A 374 2.99 11.30 -0.90
C ILE A 374 1.49 11.07 -0.72
N VAL A 375 0.98 9.90 -1.16
CA VAL A 375 -0.43 9.53 -1.01
C VAL A 375 -0.80 9.43 0.47
N LEU A 376 0.01 8.76 1.28
CA LEU A 376 -0.23 8.59 2.71
C LEU A 376 -0.23 9.95 3.44
N LEU A 377 0.75 10.82 3.15
CA LEU A 377 0.82 12.18 3.67
C LEU A 377 -0.44 12.97 3.30
N ARG A 378 -0.88 12.93 2.04
CA ARG A 378 -2.10 13.64 1.62
C ARG A 378 -3.36 13.12 2.30
N ILE A 379 -3.47 11.81 2.50
CA ILE A 379 -4.65 11.17 3.09
C ILE A 379 -4.74 11.41 4.61
N ILE A 380 -3.62 11.65 5.30
CA ILE A 380 -3.60 11.87 6.76
C ILE A 380 -3.51 13.36 7.10
N ILE A 381 -2.56 14.09 6.50
CA ILE A 381 -2.26 15.48 6.89
C ILE A 381 -3.36 16.43 6.47
N ARG A 382 -3.90 16.31 5.24
CA ARG A 382 -4.94 17.25 4.77
C ARG A 382 -6.20 17.20 5.64
N PRO A 383 -6.79 16.02 5.96
CA PRO A 383 -7.96 16.00 6.83
C PRO A 383 -7.68 16.45 8.26
N LEU A 384 -6.46 16.23 8.76
CA LEU A 384 -6.04 16.75 10.06
C LEU A 384 -5.97 18.29 10.06
N GLY A 385 -5.42 18.88 9.00
CA GLY A 385 -5.43 20.33 8.77
C GLY A 385 -6.83 20.92 8.75
N ASN A 386 -7.77 20.28 8.03
CA ASN A 386 -9.17 20.70 8.02
C ASN A 386 -9.81 20.63 9.43
N SER A 387 -9.45 19.63 10.23
CA SER A 387 -9.94 19.50 11.61
C SER A 387 -9.45 20.65 12.49
N ILE A 388 -8.19 21.04 12.33
CA ILE A 388 -7.59 22.21 13.02
C ILE A 388 -8.31 23.51 12.63
N GLU A 389 -8.63 23.68 11.34
CA GLU A 389 -9.37 24.86 10.88
C GLU A 389 -10.78 24.92 11.49
N ILE A 390 -11.47 23.78 11.61
CA ILE A 390 -12.77 23.70 12.29
C ILE A 390 -12.63 24.12 13.75
N PHE A 391 -11.61 23.64 14.47
CA PHE A 391 -11.35 24.05 15.84
C PHE A 391 -11.16 25.57 15.95
N LYS A 392 -10.37 26.17 15.07
CA LYS A 392 -10.13 27.62 15.06
C LYS A 392 -11.43 28.41 14.85
N ARG A 393 -12.33 27.95 13.97
CA ARG A 393 -13.64 28.59 13.78
C ARG A 393 -14.52 28.51 15.03
N ILE A 394 -14.50 27.38 15.74
CA ILE A 394 -15.24 27.21 17.00
C ILE A 394 -14.67 28.14 18.08
N GLU A 395 -13.34 28.27 18.15
CA GLU A 395 -12.66 29.22 19.04
C GLU A 395 -13.05 30.68 18.77
N GLU A 396 -13.20 31.05 17.49
CA GLU A 396 -13.69 32.37 17.05
C GLU A 396 -15.20 32.58 17.31
N GLY A 397 -15.90 31.63 17.95
CA GLY A 397 -17.33 31.71 18.27
C GLY A 397 -18.28 31.36 17.12
N ASN A 398 -17.76 30.79 16.04
CA ASN A 398 -18.56 30.36 14.90
C ASN A 398 -19.06 28.91 15.08
N TYR A 399 -20.30 28.77 15.53
CA TYR A 399 -20.92 27.47 15.81
C TYR A 399 -21.86 26.96 14.70
N ASN A 400 -22.00 27.71 13.60
CA ASN A 400 -23.01 27.44 12.57
C ASN A 400 -22.41 26.90 11.26
N ASN A 401 -21.10 26.72 11.17
CA ASN A 401 -20.47 26.20 9.96
C ASN A 401 -20.69 24.69 9.79
N GLN A 402 -20.92 24.24 8.55
CA GLN A 402 -21.12 22.82 8.27
C GLN A 402 -19.84 22.01 8.44
N ILE A 403 -19.88 21.01 9.33
CA ILE A 403 -18.85 19.98 9.45
C ILE A 403 -19.31 18.74 8.69
N THR A 404 -18.64 18.46 7.57
CA THR A 404 -18.91 17.28 6.74
C THR A 404 -18.02 16.13 7.17
N VAL A 405 -18.63 15.07 7.70
CA VAL A 405 -17.95 13.82 8.02
C VAL A 405 -17.98 12.95 6.76
N THR A 406 -16.83 12.66 6.18
CA THR A 406 -16.69 11.92 4.91
C THR A 406 -16.17 10.50 5.07
N HIS A 407 -15.70 10.15 6.27
CA HIS A 407 -15.02 8.89 6.57
C HIS A 407 -15.45 8.40 7.95
N HIS A 408 -15.35 7.09 8.19
CA HIS A 408 -15.69 6.45 9.47
C HIS A 408 -14.45 5.92 10.23
N ASN A 409 -13.26 6.34 9.81
CA ASN A 409 -12.01 6.02 10.48
C ASN A 409 -11.75 6.95 11.69
N GLU A 410 -10.54 6.96 12.23
CA GLU A 410 -10.15 7.81 13.36
C GLU A 410 -10.42 9.30 13.10
N ILE A 411 -10.13 9.79 11.89
CA ILE A 411 -10.40 11.17 11.48
C ILE A 411 -11.91 11.41 11.43
N GLY A 412 -12.67 10.45 10.91
CA GLY A 412 -14.12 10.44 10.92
C GLY A 412 -14.70 10.65 12.33
N ARG A 413 -14.27 9.81 13.27
CA ARG A 413 -14.69 9.87 14.68
C ARG A 413 -14.31 11.19 15.35
N LEU A 414 -13.14 11.75 15.01
CA LEU A 414 -12.74 13.09 15.47
C LEU A 414 -13.72 14.16 14.96
N LEU A 415 -14.04 14.14 13.67
CA LEU A 415 -14.98 15.08 13.06
C LEU A 415 -16.41 14.93 13.61
N GLU A 416 -16.85 13.70 13.87
CA GLU A 416 -18.14 13.42 14.55
C GLU A 416 -18.16 14.00 15.97
N SER A 417 -17.08 13.86 16.72
CA SER A 417 -16.96 14.41 18.07
C SER A 417 -16.96 15.94 18.03
N LEU A 418 -16.19 16.54 17.12
CA LEU A 418 -16.15 17.97 16.87
C LEU A 418 -17.53 18.54 16.52
N LYS A 419 -18.26 17.85 15.65
CA LYS A 419 -19.61 18.23 15.24
C LYS A 419 -20.60 18.18 16.39
N SER A 420 -20.52 17.14 17.22
CA SER A 420 -21.33 17.02 18.42
C SER A 420 -21.06 18.16 19.41
N MET A 421 -19.77 18.50 19.59
CA MET A 421 -19.31 19.62 20.42
C MET A 421 -19.81 20.96 19.89
N GLN A 422 -19.63 21.24 18.60
CA GLN A 422 -20.09 22.47 17.94
C GLN A 422 -21.60 22.66 18.11
N THR A 423 -22.39 21.60 17.86
CA THR A 423 -23.85 21.64 17.98
C THR A 423 -24.27 21.98 19.42
N LYS A 424 -23.61 21.37 20.41
CA LYS A 424 -23.89 21.61 21.82
C LYS A 424 -23.48 23.02 22.26
N LEU A 425 -22.26 23.45 21.94
CA LEU A 425 -21.77 24.79 22.29
C LEU A 425 -22.61 25.88 21.63
N GLY A 426 -22.95 25.74 20.35
CA GLY A 426 -23.83 26.68 19.65
C GLY A 426 -25.19 26.82 20.33
N PHE A 427 -25.77 25.70 20.77
CA PHE A 427 -27.01 25.72 21.56
C PHE A 427 -26.83 26.39 22.93
N ASP A 428 -25.83 25.96 23.71
CA ASP A 428 -25.62 26.46 25.08
C ASP A 428 -25.33 27.96 25.08
N VAL A 429 -24.54 28.46 24.12
CA VAL A 429 -24.25 29.89 23.94
C VAL A 429 -25.51 30.66 23.54
N ALA A 430 -26.29 30.16 22.58
CA ALA A 430 -27.53 30.80 22.15
C ALA A 430 -28.57 30.87 23.29
N GLU A 431 -28.72 29.80 24.06
CA GLU A 431 -29.66 29.74 25.17
C GLU A 431 -29.22 30.63 26.34
N THR A 432 -27.93 30.65 26.67
CA THR A 432 -27.38 31.56 27.69
C THR A 432 -27.62 33.02 27.29
N LYS A 433 -27.39 33.36 26.02
CA LYS A 433 -27.69 34.69 25.50
C LYS A 433 -29.17 35.03 25.59
N ARG A 434 -30.06 34.10 25.23
CA ARG A 434 -31.51 34.28 25.33
C ARG A 434 -31.95 34.58 26.76
N VAL A 435 -31.49 33.79 27.73
CA VAL A 435 -31.79 34.00 29.16
C VAL A 435 -31.23 35.34 29.64
N SER A 436 -30.02 35.71 29.21
CA SER A 436 -29.43 37.01 29.50
C SER A 436 -30.26 38.17 28.93
N ASP A 437 -30.71 38.08 27.67
CA ASP A 437 -31.52 39.12 27.01
C ASP A 437 -32.92 39.23 27.64
N GLU A 438 -33.49 38.12 28.12
CA GLU A 438 -34.73 38.11 28.90
C GLU A 438 -34.56 38.80 30.26
N ASN A 439 -33.52 38.44 31.02
CA ASN A 439 -33.18 39.09 32.29
C ASN A 439 -32.90 40.59 32.10
N LEU A 440 -32.22 40.98 31.02
CA LEU A 440 -31.96 42.37 30.69
C LEU A 440 -33.26 43.14 30.43
N ARG A 441 -34.21 42.55 29.69
CA ARG A 441 -35.53 43.15 29.44
C ARG A 441 -36.33 43.31 30.73
N ILE A 442 -36.33 42.32 31.61
CA ILE A 442 -36.96 42.40 32.94
C ILE A 442 -36.32 43.54 33.74
N LYS A 443 -34.99 43.59 33.81
CA LYS A 443 -34.27 44.65 34.52
C LYS A 443 -34.63 46.05 33.99
N ILE A 444 -34.63 46.23 32.67
CA ILE A 444 -35.04 47.51 32.04
C ILE A 444 -36.47 47.87 32.43
N GLY A 445 -37.40 46.91 32.44
CA GLY A 445 -38.77 47.13 32.91
C GLY A 445 -38.81 47.61 34.37
N LEU A 446 -38.12 46.90 35.26
CA LEU A 446 -38.04 47.24 36.68
C LEU A 446 -37.35 48.59 36.95
N ASP A 447 -36.36 48.97 36.13
CA ASP A 447 -35.63 50.23 36.24
C ASP A 447 -36.50 51.46 35.86
N ASN A 448 -37.55 51.25 35.04
CA ASN A 448 -38.39 52.34 34.50
C ASN A 448 -39.74 52.51 35.22
N VAL A 449 -40.11 51.66 36.18
CA VAL A 449 -41.35 51.86 36.94
C VAL A 449 -41.18 52.94 38.01
N SER A 450 -42.22 53.77 38.17
CA SER A 450 -42.26 54.85 39.17
C SER A 450 -42.41 54.34 40.61
N THR A 451 -42.93 53.12 40.78
CA THR A 451 -43.04 52.47 42.10
C THR A 451 -41.67 51.99 42.56
N GLY A 452 -41.40 52.08 43.87
CA GLY A 452 -40.19 51.49 44.44
C GLY A 452 -40.21 49.97 44.29
N VAL A 453 -39.26 49.41 43.53
CA VAL A 453 -39.06 47.96 43.42
C VAL A 453 -37.74 47.58 44.08
N MET A 454 -37.82 46.60 44.99
CA MET A 454 -36.69 45.97 45.65
C MET A 454 -36.87 44.45 45.56
N ILE A 455 -35.82 43.73 45.20
CA ILE A 455 -35.81 42.25 45.18
C ILE A 455 -34.73 41.79 46.16
N ALA A 456 -35.09 40.80 46.98
CA ALA A 456 -34.16 40.12 47.87
C ALA A 456 -34.03 38.63 47.51
N ASP A 457 -32.88 38.05 47.80
CA ASP A 457 -32.67 36.60 47.69
C ASP A 457 -33.34 35.82 48.85
N ASN A 458 -33.28 34.50 48.82
CA ASN A 458 -33.83 33.64 49.88
C ASN A 458 -33.16 33.84 51.25
N ALA A 459 -31.97 34.44 51.29
CA ALA A 459 -31.26 34.80 52.51
C ALA A 459 -31.61 36.21 53.01
N ARG A 460 -32.57 36.89 52.38
CA ARG A 460 -33.02 38.26 52.67
C ARG A 460 -31.98 39.35 52.36
N ASN A 461 -30.99 39.05 51.52
CA ASN A 461 -30.08 40.08 51.01
C ASN A 461 -30.74 40.80 49.84
N ILE A 462 -30.70 42.12 49.82
CA ILE A 462 -31.21 42.93 48.71
C ILE A 462 -30.28 42.73 47.50
N ILE A 463 -30.80 42.15 46.43
CA ILE A 463 -30.07 41.86 45.19
C ILE A 463 -30.39 42.84 44.06
N TYR A 464 -31.46 43.62 44.20
CA TYR A 464 -31.84 44.64 43.23
C TYR A 464 -32.68 45.73 43.89
N VAL A 465 -32.42 46.99 43.53
CA VAL A 465 -33.26 48.16 43.84
C VAL A 465 -33.34 49.05 42.60
N ASN A 466 -34.52 49.57 42.31
CA ASN A 466 -34.67 50.53 41.23
C ASN A 466 -34.42 51.98 41.71
N LYS A 467 -34.28 52.91 40.76
CA LYS A 467 -34.04 54.34 41.06
C LYS A 467 -35.11 54.95 41.96
N SER A 468 -36.36 54.48 41.84
CA SER A 468 -37.49 54.93 42.67
C SER A 468 -37.28 54.59 44.14
N VAL A 469 -36.84 53.37 44.48
CA VAL A 469 -36.46 53.01 45.87
C VAL A 469 -35.31 53.88 46.37
N VAL A 470 -34.27 54.06 45.57
CA VAL A 470 -33.11 54.88 45.94
C VAL A 470 -33.54 56.33 46.25
N ASN A 471 -34.43 56.90 45.43
CA ASN A 471 -34.97 58.23 45.67
C ASN A 471 -35.86 58.31 46.92
N ILE A 472 -36.70 57.31 47.17
CA ILE A 472 -37.57 57.25 48.36
C ILE A 472 -36.72 57.15 49.62
N LEU A 473 -35.79 56.20 49.67
CA LEU A 473 -34.90 56.00 50.81
C LEU A 473 -33.96 57.18 51.02
N GLY A 474 -33.45 57.79 49.94
CA GLY A 474 -32.63 58.99 50.03
C GLY A 474 -33.37 60.19 50.61
N LYS A 475 -34.64 60.40 50.24
CA LYS A 475 -35.49 61.44 50.85
C LYS A 475 -35.81 61.15 52.32
N ALA A 476 -36.02 59.89 52.66
CA ALA A 476 -36.33 59.44 54.02
C ALA A 476 -35.07 59.21 54.89
N GLU A 477 -33.87 59.41 54.35
CA GLU A 477 -32.62 59.02 55.01
C GLU A 477 -32.44 59.70 56.37
N ALA A 478 -32.77 60.99 56.46
CA ALA A 478 -32.68 61.76 57.70
C ALA A 478 -33.67 61.27 58.79
N ASP A 479 -34.80 60.70 58.38
CA ASP A 479 -35.82 60.15 59.29
C ASP A 479 -35.49 58.71 59.70
N ILE A 480 -34.84 57.94 58.83
CA ILE A 480 -34.45 56.54 59.07
C ILE A 480 -33.17 56.43 59.90
N ARG A 481 -32.26 57.42 59.85
CA ARG A 481 -30.98 57.43 60.59
C ARG A 481 -31.10 57.80 62.09
N LYS A 482 -32.30 58.05 62.60
CA LYS A 482 -32.55 58.24 64.05
C LYS A 482 -32.64 56.90 64.75
#